data_AF-A0A958I0D9-F1
#
_entry.id   AF-A0A958I0D9-F1
#
_cell.length_a   1.000
_cell.length_b   1.000
_cell.length_c   1.000
_cell.angle_alpha   90.00
_cell.angle_beta   90.00
_cell.angle_gamma   90.00
#
_symmetry.space_group_name_H-M   'P 1'
#
loop_
_entity.id
_entity.type
_entity.pdbx_description
1 polymer ?
#
loop_
_entity_poly.entity_id
_entity_poly.type
_entity_poly.pdbx_seq_one_letter_code
_entity_poly.pdbx_strand_id
1 'polypeptide(L)'
;MAQKTPWLYSIKTRLIVSFSLVIGVISVFIYIFFPYKLEQQALQLLKARTHSIAEITTSYIEKPFAKKDFQTVENSFDGVKQNPDLLYIVMHNERDDVVATFNLEKAEKAHYNTIIEQKNISLDEGVYKLRMPVVYRNQNVGTMFMGFSLVALQANTKATSQLIAFVALGIFVISILFVGGLSTIFTQPLSKMVQVVNAISKGDFNHRVNITSDDELGYLAKSFNRMVYN
;
A
#
# COMPACT_ATOMS: atom_id res chain seq x y z
N MET A 1 -10.21 21.05 -50.96
CA MET A 1 -9.06 20.63 -50.10
C MET A 1 -9.62 20.03 -48.82
N ALA A 2 -9.37 18.74 -48.54
CA ALA A 2 -9.84 18.10 -47.32
C ALA A 2 -8.97 18.56 -46.14
N GLN A 3 -9.54 19.39 -45.25
CA GLN A 3 -8.91 19.73 -43.98
C GLN A 3 -8.75 18.44 -43.17
N LYS A 4 -7.50 17.95 -43.06
CA LYS A 4 -7.15 16.92 -42.09
C LYS A 4 -7.41 17.52 -40.71
N THR A 5 -8.48 17.07 -40.05
CA THR A 5 -8.70 17.39 -38.64
C THR A 5 -7.48 16.89 -37.87
N PRO A 6 -6.85 17.72 -37.02
CA PRO A 6 -5.65 17.30 -36.29
C PRO A 6 -6.03 16.09 -35.44
N TRP A 7 -5.18 15.06 -35.42
CA TRP A 7 -5.45 13.78 -34.77
C TRP A 7 -5.95 13.90 -33.32
N LEU A 8 -5.62 15.00 -32.63
CA LEU A 8 -6.07 15.36 -31.29
C LEU A 8 -7.59 15.65 -31.16
N TYR A 9 -8.31 15.92 -32.25
CA TYR A 9 -9.74 16.29 -32.22
C TYR A 9 -10.70 15.13 -32.54
N SER A 10 -10.20 13.90 -32.73
CA SER A 10 -11.08 12.74 -32.92
C SER A 10 -11.82 12.42 -31.61
N ILE A 11 -13.08 12.00 -31.71
CA ILE A 11 -13.84 11.45 -30.57
C ILE A 11 -13.03 10.32 -29.90
N LYS A 12 -12.28 9.54 -30.70
CA LYS A 12 -11.38 8.49 -30.23
C LYS A 12 -10.33 9.01 -29.25
N THR A 13 -9.57 10.03 -29.62
CA THR A 13 -8.48 10.53 -28.79
C THR A 13 -9.01 11.16 -27.53
N ARG A 14 -10.13 11.87 -27.60
CA ARG A 14 -10.80 12.44 -26.41
C ARG A 14 -11.21 11.36 -25.43
N LEU A 15 -11.83 10.27 -25.90
CA LEU A 15 -12.20 9.14 -25.04
C LEU A 15 -10.97 8.43 -24.44
N ILE A 16 -9.96 8.12 -25.26
CA ILE A 16 -8.74 7.48 -24.75
C ILE A 16 -8.10 8.35 -23.68
N VAL A 17 -7.94 9.65 -23.92
CA VAL A 17 -7.33 10.58 -22.96
C VAL A 17 -8.19 10.72 -21.70
N SER A 18 -9.51 10.88 -21.81
CA SER A 18 -10.37 11.05 -20.64
C SER A 18 -10.40 9.81 -19.76
N PHE A 19 -10.53 8.61 -20.35
CA PHE A 19 -10.51 7.37 -19.59
C PHE A 19 -9.13 7.05 -19.01
N SER A 20 -8.07 7.25 -19.79
CA SER A 20 -6.70 7.04 -19.30
C SER A 20 -6.34 8.01 -18.17
N LEU A 21 -6.87 9.24 -18.19
CA LEU A 21 -6.69 10.19 -17.10
C LEU A 21 -7.34 9.67 -15.82
N VAL A 22 -8.62 9.27 -15.87
CA VAL A 22 -9.35 8.75 -14.69
C VAL A 22 -8.65 7.52 -14.12
N ILE A 23 -8.30 6.56 -14.97
CA ILE A 23 -7.65 5.31 -14.56
C ILE A 23 -6.24 5.60 -14.05
N GLY A 24 -5.51 6.52 -14.68
CA GLY A 24 -4.20 6.97 -14.22
C GLY A 24 -4.26 7.58 -12.82
N VAL A 25 -5.25 8.45 -12.55
CA VAL A 25 -5.46 9.03 -11.21
C VAL A 25 -5.77 7.94 -10.18
N ILE A 26 -6.64 6.98 -10.51
CA ILE A 26 -6.95 5.85 -9.63
C ILE A 26 -5.71 4.98 -9.37
N SER A 27 -4.94 4.65 -10.41
CA SER A 27 -3.71 3.86 -10.28
C SER A 27 -2.66 4.56 -9.42
N VAL A 28 -2.47 5.87 -9.59
CA VAL A 28 -1.57 6.68 -8.75
C VAL A 28 -2.06 6.71 -7.31
N PHE A 29 -3.37 6.90 -7.11
CA PHE A 29 -3.97 6.85 -5.77
C PHE A 29 -3.73 5.49 -5.11
N ILE A 30 -3.98 4.38 -5.80
CA ILE A 30 -3.75 3.02 -5.28
C ILE A 30 -2.27 2.82 -4.93
N TYR A 31 -1.37 3.25 -5.82
CA TYR A 31 0.08 3.13 -5.65
C TYR A 31 0.58 3.88 -4.42
N ILE A 32 0.04 5.06 -4.12
CA ILE A 32 0.46 5.87 -2.96
C ILE A 32 -0.26 5.43 -1.68
N PHE A 33 -1.58 5.29 -1.76
CA PHE A 33 -2.44 5.10 -0.59
C PHE A 33 -2.30 3.70 0.01
N PHE A 34 -2.28 2.65 -0.82
CA PHE A 34 -2.37 1.28 -0.33
C PHE A 34 -1.09 0.82 0.42
N PRO A 35 0.13 1.02 -0.12
CA PRO A 35 1.36 0.72 0.61
C PRO A 35 1.46 1.49 1.93
N TYR A 36 1.16 2.80 1.89
CA TYR A 36 1.16 3.66 3.07
C TYR A 36 0.19 3.15 4.14
N LYS A 37 -1.03 2.77 3.74
CA LYS A 37 -2.04 2.24 4.68
C LYS A 37 -1.62 0.91 5.27
N LEU A 38 -1.04 0.02 4.46
CA LEU A 38 -0.59 -1.30 4.89
C LEU A 38 0.57 -1.22 5.90
N GLU A 39 1.55 -0.34 5.66
CA GLU A 39 2.67 -0.11 6.57
C GLU A 39 2.19 0.39 7.94
N GLN A 40 1.23 1.34 7.95
CA GLN A 40 0.65 1.84 9.20
C GLN A 40 -0.08 0.74 9.97
N GLN A 41 -0.84 -0.12 9.30
CA GLN A 41 -1.52 -1.24 9.96
C GLN A 41 -0.52 -2.26 10.54
N ALA A 42 0.53 -2.59 9.78
CA ALA A 42 1.58 -3.48 10.24
C ALA A 42 2.31 -2.94 11.47
N LEU A 43 2.63 -1.63 11.47
CA LEU A 43 3.26 -0.97 12.61
C LEU A 43 2.35 -0.95 13.85
N GLN A 44 1.05 -0.68 13.70
CA GLN A 44 0.12 -0.70 14.84
C GLN A 44 -0.02 -2.11 15.43
N LEU A 45 -0.12 -3.13 14.60
CA LEU A 45 -0.17 -4.52 15.04
C LEU A 45 1.11 -4.92 15.78
N LEU A 46 2.27 -4.53 15.25
CA LEU A 46 3.55 -4.77 15.91
C LEU A 46 3.62 -4.06 17.27
N LYS A 47 3.21 -2.80 17.35
CA LYS A 47 3.16 -2.03 18.62
C LYS A 47 2.31 -2.74 19.67
N ALA A 48 1.09 -3.16 19.31
CA ALA A 48 0.20 -3.86 20.22
C ALA A 48 0.80 -5.20 20.68
N ARG A 49 1.30 -6.01 19.74
CA ARG A 49 1.91 -7.33 20.03
C ARG A 49 3.12 -7.21 20.94
N THR A 50 4.04 -6.30 20.63
CA THR A 50 5.27 -6.11 21.40
C THR A 50 4.98 -5.54 22.79
N HIS A 51 4.00 -4.64 22.92
CA HIS A 51 3.55 -4.15 24.22
C HIS A 51 2.99 -5.28 25.09
N SER A 52 2.11 -6.14 24.56
CA SER A 52 1.58 -7.29 25.30
C SER A 52 2.68 -8.29 25.70
N ILE A 53 3.65 -8.55 24.82
CA ILE A 53 4.82 -9.38 25.15
C ILE A 53 5.61 -8.74 26.31
N ALA A 54 5.86 -7.44 26.24
CA ALA A 54 6.60 -6.73 27.27
C ALA A 54 5.85 -6.72 28.61
N GLU A 55 4.54 -6.51 28.61
CA GLU A 55 3.68 -6.56 29.80
C GLU A 55 3.69 -7.95 30.45
N ILE A 56 3.46 -9.01 29.65
CA ILE A 56 3.51 -10.40 30.11
C ILE A 56 4.90 -10.72 30.68
N THR A 57 5.97 -10.34 29.97
CA THR A 57 7.35 -10.56 30.42
C THR A 57 7.63 -9.82 31.73
N THR A 58 7.18 -8.57 31.85
CA THR A 58 7.32 -7.76 33.08
C THR A 58 6.64 -8.47 34.25
N SER A 59 5.42 -8.97 34.07
CA SER A 59 4.66 -9.66 35.13
C SER A 59 5.36 -10.91 35.67
N TYR A 60 6.10 -11.64 34.83
CA TYR A 60 6.87 -12.82 35.26
C TYR A 60 8.13 -12.46 36.04
N ILE A 61 8.75 -11.31 35.74
CA ILE A 61 10.01 -10.91 36.36
C ILE A 61 9.86 -10.02 37.59
N GLU A 62 8.70 -9.40 37.82
CA GLU A 62 8.43 -8.50 38.96
C GLU A 62 8.89 -9.07 40.32
N LYS A 63 8.42 -10.29 40.65
CA LYS A 63 8.71 -10.94 41.94
C LYS A 63 10.17 -11.36 42.10
N PRO A 64 10.81 -12.09 41.16
CA PRO A 64 12.22 -12.43 41.29
C PRO A 64 13.12 -11.18 41.24
N PHE A 65 12.76 -10.18 40.45
CA PHE A 65 13.50 -8.92 40.36
C PHE A 65 13.47 -8.14 41.68
N ALA A 66 12.30 -8.00 42.32
CA ALA A 66 12.19 -7.37 43.64
C ALA A 66 12.98 -8.11 44.74
N LYS A 67 13.17 -9.43 44.57
CA LYS A 67 14.00 -10.26 45.46
C LYS A 67 15.49 -10.25 45.12
N LYS A 68 15.90 -9.49 44.10
CA LYS A 68 17.27 -9.47 43.55
C LYS A 68 17.77 -10.83 43.07
N ASP A 69 16.85 -11.72 42.71
CA ASP A 69 17.14 -13.02 42.11
C ASP A 69 17.26 -12.84 40.59
N PHE A 70 18.37 -12.22 40.16
CA PHE A 70 18.60 -11.88 38.76
C PHE A 70 18.81 -13.11 37.88
N GLN A 71 19.26 -14.24 38.45
CA GLN A 71 19.35 -15.50 37.72
C GLN A 71 17.96 -15.98 37.30
N THR A 72 16.99 -15.94 38.21
CA THR A 72 15.60 -16.30 37.87
C THR A 72 14.99 -15.31 36.87
N VAL A 73 15.36 -14.03 36.92
CA VAL A 73 14.96 -13.02 35.92
C VAL A 73 15.49 -13.39 34.53
N GLU A 74 16.78 -13.71 34.41
CA GLU A 74 17.39 -14.07 33.12
C GLU A 74 16.84 -15.39 32.55
N ASN A 75 16.55 -16.37 33.41
CA ASN A 75 15.89 -17.60 33.01
C ASN A 75 14.45 -17.33 32.54
N SER A 76 13.76 -16.34 33.12
CA SER A 76 12.40 -15.97 32.69
C SER A 76 12.37 -15.38 31.28
N PHE A 77 13.52 -14.92 30.76
CA PHE A 77 13.62 -14.44 29.39
C PHE A 77 13.54 -15.56 28.34
N ASP A 78 13.72 -16.83 28.71
CA ASP A 78 13.82 -17.94 27.75
C ASP A 78 12.59 -18.09 26.85
N GLY A 79 11.40 -17.79 27.37
CA GLY A 79 10.16 -17.80 26.57
C GLY A 79 10.13 -16.70 25.52
N VAL A 80 10.62 -15.50 25.84
CA VAL A 80 10.60 -14.36 24.91
C VAL A 80 11.81 -14.37 23.95
N LYS A 81 12.92 -15.00 24.34
CA LYS A 81 14.09 -15.26 23.46
C LYS A 81 13.73 -16.09 22.21
N GLN A 82 12.62 -16.84 22.25
CA GLN A 82 12.11 -17.59 21.10
C GLN A 82 11.46 -16.69 20.03
N ASN A 83 11.16 -15.44 20.36
CA ASN A 83 10.59 -14.52 19.38
C ASN A 83 11.68 -14.05 18.40
N PRO A 84 11.55 -14.33 17.09
CA PRO A 84 12.56 -13.96 16.09
C PRO A 84 12.72 -12.44 15.93
N ASP A 85 11.71 -11.67 16.34
CA ASP A 85 11.75 -10.22 16.29
C ASP A 85 12.51 -9.64 17.49
N LEU A 86 12.72 -10.38 18.59
CA LEU A 86 13.42 -9.86 19.76
C LEU A 86 14.93 -9.72 19.48
N LEU A 87 15.46 -8.51 19.64
CA LEU A 87 16.89 -8.22 19.49
C LEU A 87 17.64 -8.24 20.81
N TYR A 88 17.07 -7.60 21.84
CA TYR A 88 17.71 -7.47 23.15
C TYR A 88 16.69 -7.24 24.27
N ILE A 89 17.12 -7.52 25.50
CA ILE A 89 16.46 -7.13 26.76
C ILE A 89 17.53 -6.55 27.68
N VAL A 90 17.25 -5.42 28.34
CA VAL A 90 18.14 -4.84 29.35
C VAL A 90 17.31 -4.44 30.56
N MET A 91 17.74 -4.84 31.76
CA MET A 91 17.09 -4.51 33.01
C MET A 91 17.96 -3.58 33.84
N HIS A 92 17.39 -2.47 34.25
CA HIS A 92 17.99 -1.52 35.18
C HIS A 92 17.33 -1.62 36.55
N ASN A 93 18.13 -1.55 37.61
CA ASN A 93 17.62 -1.37 38.98
C ASN A 93 17.21 0.09 39.25
N GLU A 94 16.80 0.41 40.48
CA GLU A 94 16.43 1.78 40.90
C GLU A 94 17.59 2.80 40.82
N ARG A 95 18.84 2.32 40.79
CA ARG A 95 20.07 3.14 40.67
C ARG A 95 20.53 3.30 39.23
N ASP A 96 19.75 2.81 38.27
CA ASP A 96 20.08 2.77 36.83
C ASP A 96 21.24 1.81 36.48
N ASP A 97 21.64 0.91 37.39
CA ASP A 97 22.64 -0.12 37.09
C ASP A 97 22.00 -1.26 36.29
N VAL A 98 22.73 -1.75 35.29
CA VAL A 98 22.35 -2.94 34.53
C VAL A 98 22.50 -4.18 35.41
N VAL A 99 21.42 -4.94 35.59
CA VAL A 99 21.37 -6.10 36.51
C VAL A 99 20.97 -7.42 35.85
N ALA A 100 20.39 -7.39 34.64
CA ALA A 100 20.11 -8.58 33.84
C ALA A 100 20.02 -8.19 32.37
N THR A 101 20.53 -9.03 31.46
CA THR A 101 20.57 -8.70 30.03
C THR A 101 20.35 -9.88 29.10
N PHE A 102 19.94 -9.57 27.88
CA PHE A 102 20.01 -10.43 26.72
C PHE A 102 20.52 -9.58 25.56
N ASN A 103 21.68 -9.96 24.98
CA ASN A 103 22.35 -9.23 23.89
C ASN A 103 22.65 -7.75 24.20
N LEU A 104 23.35 -7.46 25.30
CA LEU A 104 23.72 -6.09 25.68
C LEU A 104 24.47 -5.33 24.57
N GLU A 105 25.38 -5.98 23.85
CA GLU A 105 26.11 -5.35 22.72
C GLU A 105 25.15 -4.78 21.65
N LYS A 106 24.08 -5.53 21.32
CA LYS A 106 23.05 -5.05 20.38
C LYS A 106 22.23 -3.91 20.98
N ALA A 107 21.95 -3.97 22.28
CA ALA A 107 21.23 -2.91 22.97
C ALA A 107 22.02 -1.59 22.96
N GLU A 108 23.32 -1.65 23.24
CA GLU A 108 24.23 -0.50 23.26
C GLU A 108 24.38 0.13 21.87
N LYS A 109 24.59 -0.69 20.83
CA LYS A 109 24.60 -0.25 19.42
C LYS A 109 23.30 0.44 19.05
N ALA A 110 22.18 -0.12 19.50
CA ALA A 110 20.87 0.47 19.28
C ALA A 110 20.58 1.66 20.19
N HIS A 111 21.46 2.10 21.10
CA HIS A 111 21.20 3.19 22.05
C HIS A 111 19.88 2.99 22.84
N TYR A 112 19.74 1.83 23.49
CA TYR A 112 18.48 1.39 24.10
C TYR A 112 17.92 2.33 25.19
N ASN A 113 18.78 3.04 25.92
CA ASN A 113 18.41 3.92 27.04
C ASN A 113 18.04 5.35 26.60
N THR A 114 18.26 5.70 25.33
CA THR A 114 17.91 7.01 24.78
C THR A 114 16.48 6.98 24.25
N ILE A 115 15.51 6.90 25.16
CA ILE A 115 14.08 6.91 24.81
C ILE A 115 13.59 8.35 24.96
N ILE A 116 13.66 9.09 23.85
CA ILE A 116 13.25 10.49 23.79
C ILE A 116 11.71 10.56 23.87
N GLU A 117 11.21 11.13 24.97
CA GLU A 117 9.81 11.24 25.40
C GLU A 117 8.79 11.86 24.42
N GLN A 118 9.15 12.20 23.17
CA GLN A 118 8.20 12.79 22.21
C GLN A 118 8.11 12.10 20.85
N LYS A 119 8.89 11.04 20.62
CA LYS A 119 8.65 10.06 19.55
C LYS A 119 9.31 8.77 19.99
N ASN A 120 8.52 7.78 20.41
CA ASN A 120 8.94 6.39 20.70
C ASN A 120 9.47 5.65 19.45
N ILE A 121 10.18 6.36 18.56
CA ILE A 121 10.67 5.95 17.27
C ILE A 121 12.02 6.65 17.09
N SER A 122 13.12 5.98 17.41
CA SER A 122 14.36 6.22 16.67
C SER A 122 14.40 5.15 15.58
N LEU A 123 14.10 5.52 14.34
CA LEU A 123 14.54 4.76 13.17
C LEU A 123 16.05 4.99 13.00
N ASP A 124 16.82 4.60 14.01
CA ASP A 124 18.21 4.24 13.81
C ASP A 124 18.20 2.72 13.66
N GLU A 125 18.64 2.26 12.48
CA GLU A 125 18.87 0.85 12.18
C GLU A 125 17.65 -0.10 12.22
N GLY A 126 16.41 0.40 12.25
CA GLY A 126 15.22 -0.44 12.12
C GLY A 126 14.87 -1.24 13.38
N VAL A 127 14.98 -0.63 14.56
CA VAL A 127 14.61 -1.24 15.85
C VAL A 127 13.43 -0.50 16.50
N TYR A 128 12.42 -1.25 16.95
CA TYR A 128 11.34 -0.78 17.80
C TYR A 128 11.69 -0.97 19.29
N LYS A 129 11.85 0.15 20.01
CA LYS A 129 12.30 0.17 21.41
C LYS A 129 11.12 0.34 22.36
N LEU A 130 11.13 -0.42 23.46
CA LEU A 130 10.15 -0.33 24.54
C LEU A 130 10.85 -0.07 25.87
N ARG A 131 10.22 0.75 26.71
CA ARG A 131 10.56 0.97 28.13
C ARG A 131 9.36 0.58 28.97
N MET A 132 9.54 -0.38 29.87
CA MET A 132 8.50 -0.82 30.79
C MET A 132 8.99 -0.62 32.22
N PRO A 133 8.25 0.08 33.10
CA PRO A 133 8.55 0.08 34.52
C PRO A 133 8.27 -1.30 35.10
N VAL A 134 9.12 -1.75 36.02
CA VAL A 134 8.93 -2.99 36.76
C VAL A 134 8.36 -2.61 38.12
N VAL A 135 7.08 -2.92 38.34
CA VAL A 135 6.36 -2.49 39.54
C VAL A 135 6.08 -3.69 40.43
N TYR A 136 6.59 -3.68 41.67
CA TYR A 136 6.30 -4.72 42.65
C TYR A 136 5.63 -4.09 43.87
N ARG A 137 4.45 -4.60 44.27
CA ARG A 137 3.67 -4.05 45.40
C ARG A 137 3.43 -2.53 45.30
N ASN A 138 3.10 -2.05 44.10
CA ASN A 138 2.86 -0.64 43.80
C ASN A 138 4.08 0.28 43.98
N GLN A 139 5.30 -0.29 43.99
CA GLN A 139 6.57 0.45 43.99
C GLN A 139 7.33 0.14 42.70
N ASN A 140 7.86 1.17 42.04
CA ASN A 140 8.74 0.99 40.90
C ASN A 140 10.11 0.51 41.43
N VAL A 141 10.46 -0.73 41.11
CA VAL A 141 11.71 -1.37 41.57
C VAL A 141 12.79 -1.38 40.49
N GLY A 142 12.47 -0.97 39.26
CA GLY A 142 13.41 -0.93 38.14
C GLY A 142 12.75 -0.71 36.79
N THR A 143 13.53 -0.80 35.72
CA THR A 143 13.06 -0.58 34.35
C THR A 143 13.54 -1.69 33.43
N MET A 144 12.63 -2.23 32.61
CA MET A 144 12.95 -3.14 31.51
C MET A 144 12.97 -2.37 30.19
N PHE A 145 14.02 -2.60 29.40
CA PHE A 145 14.13 -2.14 28.03
C PHE A 145 14.10 -3.34 27.11
N MET A 146 13.32 -3.26 26.03
CA MET A 146 13.27 -4.30 25.00
C MET A 146 13.42 -3.68 23.62
N GLY A 147 14.13 -4.37 22.74
CA GLY A 147 14.27 -3.97 21.33
C GLY A 147 13.74 -5.06 20.41
N PHE A 148 12.90 -4.68 19.45
CA PHE A 148 12.35 -5.57 18.42
C PHE A 148 12.78 -5.14 17.02
N SER A 149 13.13 -6.08 16.15
CA SER A 149 13.52 -5.83 14.77
C SER A 149 12.32 -5.40 13.90
N LEU A 150 12.50 -4.35 13.10
CA LEU A 150 11.57 -3.94 12.05
C LEU A 150 11.97 -4.45 10.67
N VAL A 151 13.10 -5.16 10.54
CA VAL A 151 13.67 -5.57 9.25
C VAL A 151 12.71 -6.46 8.46
N ALA A 152 12.10 -7.46 9.11
CA ALA A 152 11.14 -8.34 8.45
C ALA A 152 9.88 -7.57 7.98
N LEU A 153 9.41 -6.62 8.79
CA LEU A 153 8.28 -5.75 8.43
C LEU A 153 8.63 -4.86 7.23
N GLN A 154 9.82 -4.28 7.21
CA GLN A 154 10.31 -3.45 6.10
C GLN A 154 10.55 -4.25 4.81
N ALA A 155 11.08 -5.47 4.92
CA ALA A 155 11.29 -6.34 3.76
C ALA A 155 9.94 -6.75 3.14
N ASN A 156 8.97 -7.15 3.97
CA ASN A 156 7.64 -7.54 3.51
C ASN A 156 6.89 -6.35 2.89
N THR A 157 6.95 -5.16 3.51
CA THR A 157 6.31 -3.96 2.96
C THR A 157 6.91 -3.54 1.62
N LYS A 158 8.23 -3.62 1.43
CA LYS A 158 8.87 -3.33 0.13
C LYS A 158 8.43 -4.31 -0.97
N ALA A 159 8.47 -5.62 -0.68
CA ALA A 159 8.05 -6.63 -1.64
C ALA A 159 6.56 -6.47 -2.04
N THR A 160 5.69 -6.24 -1.05
CA THR A 160 4.27 -5.98 -1.31
C THR A 160 4.06 -4.70 -2.11
N SER A 161 4.81 -3.63 -1.81
CA SER A 161 4.73 -2.36 -2.56
C SER A 161 5.12 -2.53 -4.03
N GLN A 162 6.17 -3.32 -4.30
CA GLN A 162 6.58 -3.65 -5.67
C GLN A 162 5.51 -4.44 -6.41
N LEU A 163 4.91 -5.44 -5.77
CA LEU A 163 3.81 -6.19 -6.36
C LEU A 163 2.62 -5.30 -6.71
N ILE A 164 2.21 -4.41 -5.78
CA ILE A 164 1.14 -3.44 -6.00
C ILE A 164 1.49 -2.52 -7.19
N ALA A 165 2.74 -2.08 -7.30
CA ALA A 165 3.20 -1.27 -8.42
C ALA A 165 3.02 -1.98 -9.77
N PHE A 166 3.46 -3.25 -9.86
CA PHE A 166 3.30 -4.05 -11.07
C PHE A 166 1.84 -4.30 -11.42
N VAL A 167 0.99 -4.60 -10.43
CA VAL A 167 -0.46 -4.78 -10.63
C VAL A 167 -1.12 -3.48 -11.10
N ALA A 168 -0.82 -2.34 -10.46
CA ALA A 168 -1.36 -1.04 -10.85
C ALA A 168 -0.95 -0.64 -12.27
N LEU A 169 0.30 -0.90 -12.65
CA LEU A 169 0.81 -0.70 -14.01
C LEU A 169 0.12 -1.63 -15.02
N GLY A 170 -0.05 -2.90 -14.67
CA GLY A 170 -0.76 -3.88 -15.51
C GLY A 170 -2.20 -3.44 -15.78
N ILE A 171 -2.95 -3.05 -14.74
CA ILE A 171 -4.31 -2.53 -14.86
C ILE A 171 -4.35 -1.29 -15.77
N PHE A 172 -3.39 -0.38 -15.61
CA PHE A 172 -3.29 0.82 -16.42
C PHE A 172 -3.08 0.50 -17.91
N VAL A 173 -2.13 -0.40 -18.24
CA VAL A 173 -1.85 -0.82 -19.62
C VAL A 173 -3.05 -1.55 -20.23
N ILE A 174 -3.65 -2.51 -19.50
CA ILE A 174 -4.84 -3.24 -19.96
C ILE A 174 -5.98 -2.28 -20.25
N SER A 175 -6.15 -1.25 -19.42
CA SER A 175 -7.18 -0.24 -19.61
C SER A 175 -6.98 0.57 -20.88
N ILE A 176 -5.75 0.98 -21.20
CA ILE A 176 -5.44 1.68 -22.46
C ILE A 176 -5.77 0.79 -23.66
N LEU A 177 -5.39 -0.49 -23.61
CA LEU A 177 -5.69 -1.45 -24.68
C LEU A 177 -7.20 -1.66 -24.83
N PHE A 178 -7.91 -1.79 -23.72
CA PHE A 178 -9.36 -1.97 -23.70
C PHE A 178 -10.09 -0.77 -24.30
N VAL A 179 -9.75 0.46 -23.90
CA VAL A 179 -10.33 1.69 -24.47
C VAL A 179 -9.95 1.85 -25.95
N GLY A 180 -8.72 1.47 -26.31
CA GLY A 180 -8.29 1.39 -27.71
C GLY A 180 -9.15 0.43 -28.54
N GLY A 181 -9.50 -0.73 -27.98
CA GLY A 181 -10.40 -1.72 -28.58
C GLY A 181 -11.82 -1.19 -28.76
N LEU A 182 -12.41 -0.59 -27.71
CA LEU A 182 -13.74 0.04 -27.75
C LEU A 182 -13.85 1.09 -28.85
N SER A 183 -12.77 1.83 -29.14
CA SER A 183 -12.77 2.80 -30.24
C SER A 183 -13.05 2.14 -31.60
N THR A 184 -12.60 0.91 -31.81
CA THR A 184 -12.82 0.16 -33.05
C THR A 184 -14.28 -0.28 -33.17
N ILE A 185 -14.89 -0.64 -32.04
CA ILE A 185 -16.27 -1.16 -31.98
C ILE A 185 -17.28 -0.01 -32.09
N PHE A 186 -17.08 1.10 -31.39
CA PHE A 186 -18.05 2.19 -31.33
C PHE A 186 -17.70 3.38 -32.22
N THR A 187 -16.47 3.89 -32.12
CA THR A 187 -16.10 5.16 -32.78
C THR A 187 -15.95 5.02 -34.30
N GLN A 188 -15.46 3.87 -34.79
CA GLN A 188 -15.31 3.67 -36.24
C GLN A 188 -16.66 3.62 -36.99
N PRO A 189 -17.68 2.84 -36.55
CA PRO A 189 -19.00 2.88 -37.20
C PRO A 189 -19.64 4.27 -37.17
N LEU A 190 -19.56 4.97 -36.03
CA LEU A 190 -20.03 6.36 -35.91
C LEU A 190 -19.34 7.30 -36.91
N SER A 191 -18.01 7.18 -37.06
CA SER A 191 -17.25 7.98 -38.04
C SER A 191 -17.68 7.67 -39.48
N LYS A 192 -17.91 6.40 -39.83
CA LYS A 192 -18.43 6.01 -41.16
C LYS A 192 -19.81 6.62 -41.41
N MET A 193 -20.69 6.62 -40.40
CA MET A 193 -22.02 7.20 -40.51
C MET A 193 -21.95 8.71 -40.76
N VAL A 194 -21.11 9.44 -40.02
CA VAL A 194 -20.88 10.88 -40.23
C VAL A 194 -20.33 11.17 -41.63
N GLN A 195 -19.44 10.33 -42.16
CA GLN A 195 -18.91 10.48 -43.52
C GLN A 195 -20.01 10.36 -44.58
N VAL A 196 -20.89 9.36 -44.46
CA VAL A 196 -22.01 9.14 -45.38
C VAL A 196 -23.03 10.29 -45.30
N VAL A 197 -23.39 10.71 -44.08
CA VAL A 197 -24.28 11.87 -43.86
C VAL A 197 -23.71 13.13 -44.52
N ASN A 198 -22.41 13.39 -44.37
CA ASN A 198 -21.76 14.54 -44.99
C ASN A 198 -21.74 14.46 -46.53
N ALA A 199 -21.60 13.26 -47.12
CA ALA A 199 -21.69 13.07 -48.57
C ALA A 199 -23.09 13.41 -49.08
N ILE A 200 -24.12 12.86 -48.43
CA ILE A 200 -25.54 13.11 -48.76
C ILE A 200 -25.88 14.60 -48.62
N SER A 201 -25.40 15.27 -47.57
CA SER A 201 -25.63 16.72 -47.37
C SER A 201 -25.07 17.60 -48.50
N LYS A 202 -24.11 17.08 -49.26
CA LYS A 202 -23.51 17.75 -50.43
C LYS A 202 -24.18 17.34 -51.74
N GLY A 203 -25.28 16.60 -51.69
CA GLY A 203 -26.03 16.11 -52.85
C GLY A 203 -25.55 14.77 -53.40
N ASP A 204 -24.58 14.10 -52.75
CA ASP A 204 -24.12 12.78 -53.16
C ASP A 204 -24.91 11.66 -52.45
N PHE A 205 -25.96 11.21 -53.12
CA PHE A 205 -26.85 10.12 -52.66
C PHE A 205 -26.35 8.72 -53.05
N ASN A 206 -25.12 8.56 -53.56
CA ASN A 206 -24.62 7.23 -53.94
C ASN A 206 -24.01 6.46 -52.75
N HIS A 207 -24.03 7.02 -51.54
CA HIS A 207 -23.33 6.49 -50.36
C HIS A 207 -24.29 5.90 -49.31
N ARG A 208 -24.16 4.61 -49.00
CA ARG A 208 -24.97 3.94 -47.96
C ARG A 208 -24.17 3.68 -46.68
N VAL A 209 -24.83 3.73 -45.52
CA VAL A 209 -24.20 3.34 -44.25
C VAL A 209 -24.21 1.82 -44.15
N ASN A 210 -23.03 1.19 -44.30
CA ASN A 210 -22.87 -0.26 -44.18
C ASN A 210 -22.24 -0.62 -42.82
N ILE A 211 -23.10 -0.78 -41.81
CA ILE A 211 -22.73 -1.23 -40.46
C ILE A 211 -23.47 -2.55 -40.21
N THR A 212 -22.73 -3.63 -40.01
CA THR A 212 -23.26 -5.00 -39.82
C THR A 212 -23.43 -5.37 -38.35
N SER A 213 -23.49 -4.39 -37.44
CA SER A 213 -23.75 -4.66 -36.03
C SER A 213 -25.22 -5.00 -35.82
N ASP A 214 -25.51 -5.82 -34.81
CA ASP A 214 -26.89 -6.16 -34.39
C ASP A 214 -27.34 -5.39 -33.15
N ASP A 215 -26.60 -4.33 -32.79
CA ASP A 215 -26.87 -3.41 -31.68
C ASP A 215 -27.60 -2.12 -32.14
N GLU A 216 -27.64 -1.11 -31.27
CA GLU A 216 -28.24 0.19 -31.53
C GLU A 216 -27.60 0.91 -32.72
N LEU A 217 -26.30 0.72 -32.99
CA LEU A 217 -25.61 1.32 -34.13
C LEU A 217 -26.05 0.66 -35.45
N GLY A 218 -26.27 -0.65 -35.44
CA GLY A 218 -26.85 -1.38 -36.57
C GLY A 218 -28.28 -0.95 -36.88
N TYR A 219 -29.11 -0.83 -35.84
CA TYR A 219 -30.49 -0.35 -35.99
C TYR A 219 -30.56 1.07 -36.53
N LEU A 220 -29.68 1.95 -36.04
CA LEU A 220 -29.57 3.33 -36.51
C LEU A 220 -29.14 3.39 -37.99
N ALA A 221 -28.16 2.58 -38.40
CA ALA A 221 -27.73 2.49 -39.80
C ALA A 221 -28.86 2.06 -40.74
N LYS A 222 -29.63 1.03 -40.34
CA LYS A 222 -30.79 0.54 -41.10
C LYS A 222 -31.88 1.61 -41.23
N SER A 223 -32.19 2.29 -40.12
CA SER A 223 -33.20 3.37 -40.09
C SER A 223 -32.79 4.56 -40.94
N PHE A 224 -31.52 4.96 -40.88
CA PHE A 224 -30.98 6.05 -41.71
C PHE A 224 -31.04 5.72 -43.21
N ASN A 225 -30.60 4.52 -43.61
CA ASN A 225 -30.69 4.10 -45.00
C ASN A 225 -32.14 4.09 -45.50
N ARG A 226 -33.10 3.69 -44.65
CA ARG A 226 -34.53 3.73 -44.98
C ARG A 226 -35.04 5.16 -45.21
N MET A 227 -34.59 6.14 -44.44
CA MET A 227 -34.99 7.54 -44.60
C MET A 227 -34.49 8.16 -45.92
N VAL A 228 -33.30 7.78 -46.39
CA VAL A 228 -32.65 8.39 -47.56
C VAL A 228 -33.04 7.68 -48.87
N TYR A 229 -33.27 6.36 -48.81
CA TYR A 229 -33.37 5.51 -50.00
C TYR A 229 -34.73 4.80 -50.20
N ASN A 230 -35.71 5.04 -49.32
CA ASN A 230 -37.11 4.71 -49.58
C ASN A 230 -37.91 5.96 -49.87
#